data_AF-A0AAC9IIJ2-F1
#
_entry.id   AF-A0AAC9IIJ2-F1
#
_cell.length_a   1.000
_cell.length_b   1.000
_cell.length_c   1.000
_cell.angle_alpha   90.00
_cell.angle_beta   90.00
_cell.angle_gamma   90.00
#
_symmetry.space_group_name_H-M   'P 1'
#
loop_
_entity.id
_entity.type
_entity.pdbx_description
1 polymer ?
#
loop_
_entity_poly.entity_id
_entity_poly.type
_entity_poly.pdbx_seq_one_letter_code
_entity_poly.pdbx_strand_id
1 'polypeptide(L)'
;MIQVKEVRGGYGEKEVIRGVSFEVNQGEFLGILGPNGSGKTTLLKMIAGVLAPKSGQVYLNAHPVQSYRPKALAQKLAVLPQKTDQAFSFTVEETVQFGRYPYQKGWLQSVTKEDVQVVSTVMEQTDVAQFKDQSIHELSGGEQQRVYLAQALAQRPEYLLLDEPTSFLDLAYQKELLDLIREETSSSRLTVIGVFHDVNIASLYCDRLLLLHEGKAEMLGEPHHVLTTERINRVYETVVTPLQHPLRPNPQLMIEPAATSDRSCVKLAEGWKTHGSHGMTFSIKQPLRILSSHEKNGGFFWKRSLGTGTEALHEMLDDREGILFLEQSGEPKEYAAQDDEEDVLLYGMHQEGELSVWLVLKESLSDGASVQMMGQLMHIIQQETSVPIHHLCIASAHAQQKEHDALLHERVRKKVQRLLHTLVARKK
;
A
#
# COMPACT_ATOMS: atom_id res chain seq x y z
N MET A 1 25.29 12.30 -11.63
CA MET A 1 25.04 10.90 -12.03
C MET A 1 25.89 9.96 -11.18
N ILE A 2 25.30 8.86 -10.70
CA ILE A 2 26.01 7.77 -10.00
C ILE A 2 26.18 6.60 -10.97
N GLN A 3 27.38 6.02 -11.05
CA GLN A 3 27.64 4.79 -11.82
C GLN A 3 28.30 3.74 -10.94
N VAL A 4 27.74 2.54 -10.90
CA VAL A 4 28.29 1.36 -10.23
C VAL A 4 28.67 0.37 -11.32
N LYS A 5 29.96 -0.02 -11.40
CA LYS A 5 30.48 -0.89 -12.47
C LYS A 5 31.17 -2.12 -11.89
N GLU A 6 30.57 -3.29 -12.11
CA GLU A 6 31.05 -4.62 -11.73
C GLU A 6 31.54 -4.70 -10.28
N VAL A 7 30.82 -4.00 -9.38
CA VAL A 7 31.23 -3.88 -7.99
C VAL A 7 31.10 -5.23 -7.30
N ARG A 8 32.19 -5.66 -6.66
CA ARG A 8 32.28 -6.84 -5.83
C ARG A 8 32.94 -6.51 -4.51
N GLY A 9 32.54 -7.17 -3.43
CA GLY A 9 33.20 -7.01 -2.13
C GLY A 9 32.32 -7.37 -0.95
N GLY A 10 32.76 -6.99 0.24
CA GLY A 10 32.12 -7.33 1.50
C GLY A 10 33.09 -7.16 2.65
N TYR A 11 32.98 -8.02 3.67
CA TYR A 11 33.76 -7.90 4.90
C TYR A 11 34.73 -9.07 5.05
N GLY A 12 36.01 -8.79 5.28
CA GLY A 12 37.06 -9.81 5.32
C GLY A 12 37.05 -10.65 4.04
N GLU A 13 37.01 -11.98 4.17
CA GLU A 13 36.92 -12.91 3.03
C GLU A 13 35.51 -13.04 2.44
N LYS A 14 34.46 -12.66 3.18
CA LYS A 14 33.08 -12.85 2.74
C LYS A 14 32.70 -11.86 1.64
N GLU A 15 32.46 -12.37 0.44
CA GLU A 15 31.89 -11.61 -0.67
C GLU A 15 30.36 -11.49 -0.51
N VAL A 16 29.90 -10.28 -0.18
CA VAL A 16 28.49 -9.92 0.03
C VAL A 16 27.87 -9.37 -1.25
N ILE A 17 28.61 -8.58 -2.02
CA ILE A 17 28.20 -8.05 -3.32
C ILE A 17 29.00 -8.75 -4.41
N ARG A 18 28.32 -9.25 -5.44
CA ARG A 18 28.84 -10.25 -6.40
C ARG A 18 28.70 -9.81 -7.85
N GLY A 19 29.19 -8.61 -8.18
CA GLY A 19 29.23 -8.08 -9.55
C GLY A 19 27.97 -7.31 -9.88
N VAL A 20 27.73 -6.22 -9.15
CA VAL A 20 26.59 -5.34 -9.36
C VAL A 20 26.98 -4.18 -10.28
N SER A 21 26.14 -3.94 -11.28
CA SER A 21 26.31 -2.87 -12.27
C SER A 21 24.99 -2.12 -12.47
N PHE A 22 24.97 -0.80 -12.29
CA PHE A 22 23.82 0.06 -12.58
C PHE A 22 24.20 1.53 -12.60
N GLU A 23 23.27 2.37 -13.05
CA GLU A 23 23.42 3.82 -13.12
C GLU A 23 22.17 4.52 -12.59
N VAL A 24 22.39 5.68 -11.96
CA VAL A 24 21.35 6.57 -11.44
C VAL A 24 21.55 7.97 -12.02
N ASN A 25 20.53 8.44 -12.73
CA ASN A 25 20.52 9.73 -13.40
C ASN A 25 20.38 10.86 -12.39
N GLN A 26 20.72 12.08 -12.82
CA GLN A 26 20.53 13.25 -11.98
C GLN A 26 19.04 13.51 -11.74
N GLY A 27 18.65 13.74 -10.48
CA GLY A 27 17.24 13.95 -10.12
C GLY A 27 16.40 12.66 -10.16
N GLU A 28 17.03 11.49 -10.21
CA GLU A 28 16.35 10.19 -10.11
C GLU A 28 16.31 9.72 -8.65
N PHE A 29 15.17 9.16 -8.24
CA PHE A 29 15.02 8.41 -6.99
C PHE A 29 15.04 6.90 -7.29
N LEU A 30 16.19 6.25 -7.04
CA LEU A 30 16.33 4.80 -7.12
C LEU A 30 16.05 4.13 -5.77
N GLY A 31 15.12 3.18 -5.73
CA GLY A 31 14.90 2.30 -4.58
C GLY A 31 15.69 1.00 -4.70
N ILE A 32 16.35 0.55 -3.63
CA ILE A 32 17.00 -0.75 -3.52
C ILE A 32 16.14 -1.65 -2.64
N LEU A 33 15.68 -2.76 -3.22
CA LEU A 33 14.85 -3.79 -2.59
C LEU A 33 15.61 -5.11 -2.48
N GLY A 34 15.06 -6.02 -1.68
CA GLY A 34 15.57 -7.37 -1.51
C GLY A 34 15.42 -7.89 -0.09
N PRO A 35 15.49 -9.21 0.13
CA PRO A 35 15.38 -9.81 1.45
C PRO A 35 16.53 -9.40 2.37
N ASN A 36 16.39 -9.71 3.66
CA ASN A 36 17.46 -9.50 4.63
C ASN A 36 18.70 -10.31 4.23
N GLY A 37 19.87 -9.71 4.39
CA GLY A 37 21.14 -10.34 3.99
C GLY A 37 21.45 -10.28 2.49
N SER A 38 20.61 -9.69 1.63
CA SER A 38 20.89 -9.58 0.20
C SER A 38 22.05 -8.63 -0.15
N GLY A 39 22.47 -7.78 0.79
CA GLY A 39 23.61 -6.88 0.65
C GLY A 39 23.27 -5.39 0.50
N LYS A 40 22.00 -4.98 0.60
CA LYS A 40 21.52 -3.59 0.38
C LYS A 40 22.39 -2.52 1.08
N THR A 41 22.51 -2.59 2.41
CA THR A 41 23.35 -1.67 3.20
C THR A 41 24.84 -1.77 2.84
N THR A 42 25.33 -2.94 2.43
CA THR A 42 26.74 -3.10 2.03
C THR A 42 27.01 -2.40 0.70
N LEU A 43 26.09 -2.53 -0.26
CA LEU A 43 26.13 -1.80 -1.52
C LEU A 43 26.03 -0.28 -1.27
N LEU A 44 25.12 0.16 -0.40
CA LEU A 44 24.98 1.57 -0.05
C LEU A 44 26.26 2.14 0.56
N LYS A 45 26.92 1.40 1.47
CA LYS A 45 28.24 1.76 2.04
C LYS A 45 29.34 1.86 1.00
N MET A 46 29.31 1.02 -0.04
CA MET A 46 30.26 1.12 -1.16
C MET A 46 30.03 2.35 -2.01
N ILE A 47 28.76 2.72 -2.23
CA ILE A 47 28.39 3.95 -2.95
C ILE A 47 28.78 5.19 -2.14
N ALA A 48 28.59 5.15 -0.82
CA ALA A 48 28.98 6.20 0.11
C ALA A 48 30.51 6.38 0.24
N GLY A 49 31.31 5.45 -0.29
CA GLY A 49 32.77 5.45 -0.15
C GLY A 49 33.28 5.01 1.22
N VAL A 50 32.40 4.57 2.12
CA VAL A 50 32.73 4.06 3.46
C VAL A 50 33.36 2.68 3.38
N LEU A 51 32.93 1.85 2.43
CA LEU A 51 33.48 0.52 2.16
C LEU A 51 34.08 0.48 0.76
N ALA A 52 35.39 0.23 0.65
CA ALA A 52 36.02 0.06 -0.65
C ALA A 52 35.59 -1.28 -1.29
N PRO A 53 35.21 -1.29 -2.58
CA PRO A 53 34.97 -2.54 -3.29
C PRO A 53 36.28 -3.33 -3.46
N LYS A 54 36.21 -4.66 -3.44
CA LYS A 54 37.36 -5.54 -3.74
C LYS A 54 37.72 -5.50 -5.23
N SER A 55 36.71 -5.38 -6.09
CA SER A 55 36.88 -5.14 -7.53
C SER A 55 35.69 -4.36 -8.08
N GLY A 56 35.85 -3.81 -9.29
CA GLY A 56 34.89 -2.85 -9.83
C GLY A 56 35.05 -1.47 -9.22
N GLN A 57 34.18 -0.53 -9.59
CA GLN A 57 34.30 0.87 -9.18
C GLN A 57 32.95 1.58 -9.09
N VAL A 58 32.84 2.51 -8.15
CA VAL A 58 31.72 3.46 -8.06
C VAL A 58 32.20 4.84 -8.46
N TYR A 59 31.42 5.55 -9.28
CA TYR A 59 31.70 6.89 -9.74
C TYR A 59 30.59 7.87 -9.36
N LEU A 60 30.98 9.08 -9.00
CA LEU A 60 30.11 10.26 -8.92
C LEU A 60 30.59 11.25 -9.99
N ASN A 61 29.71 11.63 -10.92
CA ASN A 61 30.05 12.51 -12.06
C ASN A 61 31.37 12.11 -12.76
N ALA A 62 31.50 10.84 -13.14
CA ALA A 62 32.67 10.23 -13.81
C ALA A 62 33.97 10.14 -12.98
N HIS A 63 34.00 10.60 -11.74
CA HIS A 63 35.15 10.43 -10.85
C HIS A 63 34.93 9.29 -9.86
N PRO A 64 35.91 8.38 -9.67
CA PRO A 64 35.80 7.35 -8.66
C PRO A 64 35.54 7.90 -7.26
N VAL A 65 34.58 7.32 -6.53
CA VAL A 65 34.25 7.73 -5.16
C VAL A 65 35.50 7.72 -4.27
N GLN A 66 36.34 6.69 -4.39
CA GLN A 66 37.57 6.52 -3.59
C GLN A 66 38.66 7.56 -3.92
N SER A 67 38.53 8.31 -5.01
CA SER A 67 39.49 9.36 -5.38
C SER A 67 39.20 10.71 -4.71
N TYR A 68 38.00 10.90 -4.15
CA TYR A 68 37.64 12.13 -3.46
C TYR A 68 38.34 12.23 -2.11
N ARG A 69 38.78 13.44 -1.76
CA ARG A 69 39.15 13.75 -0.37
C ARG A 69 37.87 13.70 0.49
N PRO A 70 37.91 13.22 1.75
CA PRO A 70 36.71 13.04 2.58
C PRO A 70 35.81 14.27 2.64
N LYS A 71 36.41 15.46 2.83
CA LYS A 71 35.67 16.73 2.88
C LYS A 71 34.99 17.10 1.55
N ALA A 72 35.64 16.81 0.42
CA ALA A 72 35.08 17.07 -0.90
C ALA A 72 33.95 16.08 -1.24
N LEU A 73 34.05 14.83 -0.77
CA LEU A 73 32.97 13.85 -0.89
C LEU A 73 31.75 14.27 -0.07
N ALA A 74 31.95 14.68 1.19
CA ALA A 74 30.89 15.12 2.09
C ALA A 74 30.19 16.43 1.66
N GLN A 75 30.78 17.20 0.74
CA GLN A 75 30.09 18.35 0.10
C GLN A 75 29.18 17.93 -1.06
N LYS A 76 29.31 16.68 -1.54
CA LYS A 76 28.57 16.17 -2.69
C LYS A 76 27.57 15.10 -2.31
N LEU A 77 27.89 14.27 -1.33
CA LEU A 77 27.14 13.09 -0.94
C LEU A 77 26.82 13.15 0.55
N ALA A 78 25.53 13.08 0.87
CA ALA A 78 25.03 12.94 2.22
C ALA A 78 24.44 11.53 2.42
N VAL A 79 24.46 11.05 3.66
CA VAL A 79 23.86 9.76 4.04
C VAL A 79 22.92 10.00 5.21
N LEU A 80 21.68 9.55 5.08
CA LEU A 80 20.73 9.42 6.17
C LEU A 80 20.76 7.96 6.67
N PRO A 81 21.40 7.68 7.82
CA PRO A 81 21.47 6.32 8.36
C PRO A 81 20.14 5.87 8.98
N GLN A 82 19.99 4.55 9.16
CA GLN A 82 18.82 3.96 9.82
C GLN A 82 18.72 4.34 11.31
N LYS A 83 19.85 4.41 12.01
CA LYS A 83 19.95 4.81 13.42
C LYS A 83 21.18 5.67 13.64
N THR A 84 21.03 6.67 14.49
CA THR A 84 22.11 7.52 14.96
C THR A 84 22.14 7.45 16.48
N ASP A 85 22.85 6.48 17.04
CA ASP A 85 23.07 6.43 18.49
C ASP A 85 24.05 7.54 18.86
N GLN A 86 23.56 8.63 19.44
CA GLN A 86 24.42 9.72 19.93
C GLN A 86 24.77 9.51 21.40
N ALA A 87 26.07 9.50 21.71
CA ALA A 87 26.59 9.43 23.07
C ALA A 87 26.47 10.76 23.85
N PHE A 88 26.20 11.86 23.15
CA PHE A 88 26.11 13.21 23.70
C PHE A 88 24.77 13.86 23.35
N SER A 89 24.35 14.84 24.14
CA SER A 89 23.13 15.61 23.90
C SER A 89 23.51 16.93 23.24
N PHE A 90 23.07 17.13 22.00
CA PHE A 90 23.14 18.39 21.27
C PHE A 90 21.73 18.95 21.08
N THR A 91 21.63 20.26 20.88
CA THR A 91 20.36 20.84 20.45
C THR A 91 20.04 20.43 19.01
N VAL A 92 18.78 20.60 18.61
CA VAL A 92 18.36 20.40 17.22
C VAL A 92 19.15 21.29 16.27
N GLU A 93 19.29 22.58 16.58
CA GLU A 93 20.04 23.53 15.75
C GLU A 93 21.52 23.11 15.61
N GLU A 94 22.17 22.72 16.71
CA GLU A 94 23.55 22.20 16.70
C GLU A 94 23.68 20.95 15.84
N THR A 95 22.71 20.04 15.93
CA THR A 95 22.69 18.80 15.14
C THR A 95 22.61 19.10 13.65
N VAL A 96 21.71 20.00 13.24
CA VAL A 96 21.58 20.42 11.84
C VAL A 96 22.83 21.17 11.37
N GLN A 97 23.41 22.00 12.24
CA GLN A 97 24.63 22.76 11.99
C GLN A 97 25.84 21.86 11.64
N PHE A 98 25.91 20.63 12.15
CA PHE A 98 26.95 19.67 11.76
C PHE A 98 26.92 19.33 10.26
N GLY A 99 25.78 19.47 9.58
CA GLY A 99 25.71 19.36 8.12
C GLY A 99 26.57 20.39 7.39
N ARG A 100 26.97 21.49 8.04
CA ARG A 100 27.85 22.51 7.47
C ARG A 100 29.34 22.28 7.72
N TYR A 101 29.70 21.26 8.50
CA TYR A 101 31.10 20.91 8.79
C TYR A 101 31.99 20.80 7.54
N PRO A 102 31.54 20.22 6.41
CA PRO A 102 32.34 20.16 5.18
C PRO A 102 32.66 21.52 4.56
N TYR A 103 32.00 22.62 4.95
CA TYR A 103 32.20 23.97 4.39
C TYR A 103 33.06 24.87 5.28
N GLN A 104 33.18 24.57 6.58
CA GLN A 104 33.92 25.38 7.54
C GLN A 104 35.42 25.43 7.20
N LYS A 105 36.04 26.60 7.25
CA LYS A 105 37.46 26.81 6.88
C LYS A 105 38.30 27.24 8.09
N GLY A 106 39.60 26.98 8.03
CA GLY A 106 40.58 27.42 9.03
C GLY A 106 40.65 26.53 10.28
N TRP A 107 41.61 26.85 11.17
CA TRP A 107 41.84 26.12 12.42
C TRP A 107 40.65 26.20 13.38
N LEU A 108 39.96 27.35 13.40
CA LEU A 108 38.86 27.62 14.32
C LEU A 108 37.48 27.13 13.82
N GLN A 109 37.40 26.64 12.58
CA GLN A 109 36.16 26.09 11.98
C GLN A 109 34.91 26.97 12.24
N SER A 110 35.02 28.29 12.06
CA SER A 110 33.96 29.22 12.45
C SER A 110 32.74 29.12 11.55
N VAL A 111 31.55 29.15 12.15
CA VAL A 111 30.25 29.22 11.47
C VAL A 111 30.14 30.54 10.71
N THR A 112 29.76 30.48 9.42
CA THR A 112 29.56 31.67 8.59
C THR A 112 28.10 32.12 8.59
N LYS A 113 27.83 33.36 8.15
CA LYS A 113 26.45 33.84 7.93
C LYS A 113 25.68 32.98 6.92
N GLU A 114 26.38 32.46 5.91
CA GLU A 114 25.78 31.53 4.94
C GLU A 114 25.36 30.24 5.62
N ASP A 115 26.19 29.68 6.50
CA ASP A 115 25.86 28.45 7.23
C ASP A 115 24.62 28.60 8.09
N VAL A 116 24.50 29.72 8.83
CA VAL A 116 23.30 30.03 9.63
C VAL A 116 22.06 30.12 8.75
N GLN A 117 22.16 30.78 7.59
CA GLN A 117 21.04 30.89 6.67
C GLN A 117 20.62 29.52 6.11
N VAL A 118 21.59 28.68 5.72
CA VAL A 118 21.30 27.32 5.25
C VAL A 118 20.59 26.52 6.33
N VAL A 119 21.11 26.54 7.56
CA VAL A 119 20.54 25.81 8.71
C VAL A 119 19.11 26.27 8.98
N SER A 120 18.86 27.58 9.04
CA SER A 120 17.51 28.12 9.24
C SER A 120 16.55 27.65 8.13
N THR A 121 16.95 27.75 6.86
CA THR A 121 16.10 27.35 5.74
C THR A 121 15.77 25.86 5.78
N VAL A 122 16.75 24.97 6.01
CA VAL A 122 16.45 23.54 6.05
C VAL A 122 15.60 23.16 7.26
N MET A 123 15.77 23.83 8.40
CA MET A 123 14.96 23.57 9.59
C MET A 123 13.48 23.94 9.38
N GLU A 124 13.22 25.02 8.63
CA GLU A 124 11.87 25.38 8.20
C GLU A 124 11.31 24.36 7.20
N GLN A 125 12.10 23.97 6.20
CA GLN A 125 11.70 22.99 5.16
C GLN A 125 11.35 21.63 5.76
N THR A 126 12.08 21.19 6.78
CA THR A 126 11.85 19.90 7.43
C THR A 126 10.92 19.99 8.63
N ASP A 127 10.34 21.16 8.91
CA ASP A 127 9.42 21.39 10.02
C ASP A 127 10.00 20.95 11.38
N VAL A 128 11.22 21.42 11.67
CA VAL A 128 11.92 21.21 12.96
C VAL A 128 12.39 22.51 13.61
N ALA A 129 12.12 23.67 12.99
CA ALA A 129 12.54 24.98 13.49
C ALA A 129 12.00 25.30 14.90
N GLN A 130 10.79 24.81 15.21
CA GLN A 130 10.15 24.94 16.53
C GLN A 130 10.91 24.21 17.65
N PHE A 131 11.77 23.24 17.31
CA PHE A 131 12.54 22.45 18.28
C PHE A 131 13.99 22.90 18.42
N LYS A 132 14.38 24.02 17.80
CA LYS A 132 15.79 24.43 17.63
C LYS A 132 16.64 24.38 18.92
N ASP A 133 16.06 24.77 20.06
CA ASP A 133 16.74 24.87 21.35
C ASP A 133 16.60 23.60 22.20
N GLN A 134 15.76 22.65 21.78
CA GLN A 134 15.52 21.39 22.49
C GLN A 134 16.63 20.39 22.22
N SER A 135 16.85 19.48 23.18
CA SER A 135 17.73 18.34 22.96
C SER A 135 17.11 17.39 21.95
N ILE A 136 17.92 16.84 21.04
CA ILE A 136 17.45 15.81 20.11
C ILE A 136 16.90 14.56 20.83
N HIS A 137 17.35 14.28 22.06
CA HIS A 137 16.88 13.13 22.85
C HIS A 137 15.47 13.33 23.43
N GLU A 138 14.97 14.57 23.45
CA GLU A 138 13.61 14.89 23.90
C GLU A 138 12.57 14.68 22.80
N LEU A 139 13.02 14.53 21.54
CA LEU A 139 12.17 14.35 20.37
C LEU A 139 11.73 12.89 20.20
N SER A 140 10.56 12.70 19.61
CA SER A 140 10.10 11.39 19.11
C SER A 140 10.99 10.88 17.98
N GLY A 141 10.95 9.58 17.69
CA GLY A 141 11.75 8.99 16.61
C GLY A 141 11.50 9.61 15.23
N GLY A 142 10.26 10.02 14.94
CA GLY A 142 9.92 10.72 13.69
C GLY A 142 10.50 12.12 13.60
N GLU A 143 10.42 12.89 14.68
CA GLU A 143 11.02 14.22 14.77
C GLU A 143 12.55 14.14 14.68
N GLN A 144 13.19 13.17 15.37
CA GLN A 144 14.62 12.92 15.25
C GLN A 144 15.04 12.63 13.80
N GLN A 145 14.27 11.80 13.08
CA GLN A 145 14.56 11.49 11.68
C GLN A 145 14.49 12.72 10.77
N ARG A 146 13.54 13.63 11.03
CA ARG A 146 13.47 14.92 10.32
C ARG A 146 14.67 15.81 10.62
N VAL A 147 15.15 15.84 11.87
CA VAL A 147 16.38 16.56 12.23
C VAL A 147 17.59 15.99 11.49
N TYR A 148 17.72 14.67 11.38
CA TYR A 148 18.79 14.05 10.61
C TYR A 148 18.67 14.28 9.10
N LEU A 149 17.45 14.32 8.56
CA LEU A 149 17.23 14.73 7.18
C LEU A 149 17.64 16.19 6.98
N ALA A 150 17.26 17.10 7.89
CA ALA A 150 17.65 18.50 7.86
C ALA A 150 19.19 18.65 7.89
N GLN A 151 19.86 17.87 8.74
CA GLN A 151 21.33 17.82 8.79
C GLN A 151 21.93 17.35 7.45
N ALA A 152 21.35 16.32 6.83
CA ALA A 152 21.79 15.84 5.52
C ALA A 152 21.57 16.89 4.42
N LEU A 153 20.41 17.55 4.41
CA LEU A 153 20.08 18.62 3.45
C LEU A 153 20.89 19.90 3.69
N ALA A 154 21.28 20.19 4.93
CA ALA A 154 22.17 21.30 5.26
C ALA A 154 23.53 21.16 4.55
N GLN A 155 23.96 19.94 4.22
CA GLN A 155 25.16 19.72 3.41
C GLN A 155 25.01 20.25 1.97
N ARG A 156 23.79 20.57 1.50
CA ARG A 156 23.48 20.84 0.09
C ARG A 156 24.06 19.78 -0.86
N PRO A 157 23.76 18.49 -0.63
CA PRO A 157 24.35 17.41 -1.40
C PRO A 157 23.80 17.38 -2.83
N GLU A 158 24.60 16.88 -3.77
CA GLU A 158 24.14 16.45 -5.10
C GLU A 158 23.51 15.04 -5.03
N TYR A 159 23.92 14.23 -4.05
CA TYR A 159 23.54 12.84 -3.85
C TYR A 159 23.09 12.58 -2.42
N LEU A 160 21.90 12.02 -2.24
CA LEU A 160 21.41 11.59 -0.94
C LEU A 160 21.24 10.08 -0.90
N LEU A 161 21.92 9.42 0.03
CA LEU A 161 21.77 8.00 0.29
C LEU A 161 20.91 7.79 1.53
N LEU A 162 19.92 6.91 1.44
CA LEU A 162 19.01 6.62 2.54
C LEU A 162 19.12 5.13 2.92
N ASP A 163 19.49 4.83 4.16
CA ASP A 163 19.54 3.46 4.67
C ASP A 163 18.30 3.21 5.52
N GLU A 164 17.27 2.60 4.91
CA GLU A 164 16.02 2.23 5.57
C GLU A 164 15.35 3.40 6.33
N PRO A 165 15.15 4.57 5.68
CA PRO A 165 14.83 5.84 6.32
C PRO A 165 13.46 5.89 7.00
N THR A 166 12.58 4.95 6.65
CA THR A 166 11.21 4.82 7.17
C THR A 166 11.05 3.79 8.28
N SER A 167 12.14 3.11 8.66
CA SER A 167 12.10 2.11 9.72
C SER A 167 11.64 2.74 11.04
N PHE A 168 10.77 2.05 11.78
CA PHE A 168 10.28 2.49 13.10
C PHE A 168 9.46 3.79 13.11
N LEU A 169 9.11 4.34 11.95
CA LEU A 169 8.20 5.48 11.81
C LEU A 169 6.76 5.01 11.64
N ASP A 170 5.81 5.78 12.17
CA ASP A 170 4.40 5.60 11.83
C ASP A 170 4.09 6.08 10.40
N LEU A 171 2.90 5.75 9.90
CA LEU A 171 2.51 6.01 8.52
C LEU A 171 2.52 7.51 8.16
N ALA A 172 2.18 8.39 9.10
CA ALA A 172 2.12 9.83 8.86
C ALA A 172 3.54 10.37 8.65
N TYR A 173 4.45 10.06 9.58
CA TYR A 173 5.84 10.50 9.48
C TYR A 173 6.57 9.87 8.29
N GLN A 174 6.30 8.59 7.95
CA GLN A 174 6.84 7.96 6.75
C GLN A 174 6.46 8.71 5.48
N LYS A 175 5.17 9.05 5.34
CA LYS A 175 4.65 9.80 4.20
C LYS A 175 5.32 11.17 4.10
N GLU A 176 5.32 11.94 5.18
CA GLU A 176 5.87 13.31 5.19
C GLU A 176 7.37 13.33 4.84
N LEU A 177 8.14 12.40 5.40
CA LEU A 177 9.57 12.25 5.10
C LEU A 177 9.80 11.98 3.61
N LEU A 178 9.05 11.04 3.03
CA LEU A 178 9.23 10.64 1.64
C LEU A 178 8.68 11.68 0.66
N ASP A 179 7.60 12.37 1.01
CA ASP A 179 7.06 13.50 0.23
C ASP A 179 8.10 14.61 0.12
N LEU A 180 8.75 14.98 1.24
CA LEU A 180 9.81 15.99 1.26
C LEU A 180 11.02 15.57 0.40
N ILE A 181 11.47 14.32 0.53
CA ILE A 181 12.58 13.80 -0.30
C ILE A 181 12.19 13.81 -1.79
N ARG A 182 10.94 13.47 -2.11
CA ARG A 182 10.44 13.49 -3.49
C ARG A 182 10.35 14.91 -4.05
N GLU A 183 9.96 15.87 -3.22
CA GLU A 183 9.97 17.28 -3.57
C GLU A 183 11.40 17.75 -3.90
N GLU A 184 12.38 17.50 -3.01
CA GLU A 184 13.79 17.86 -3.23
C GLU A 184 14.42 17.17 -4.46
N THR A 185 14.04 15.92 -4.71
CA THR A 185 14.43 15.19 -5.92
C THR A 185 13.97 15.94 -7.18
N SER A 186 12.75 16.49 -7.15
CA SER A 186 12.10 17.12 -8.30
C SER A 186 12.51 18.59 -8.47
N SER A 187 12.56 19.37 -7.38
CA SER A 187 12.81 20.82 -7.39
C SER A 187 14.30 21.15 -7.49
N SER A 188 15.12 20.50 -6.66
CA SER A 188 16.56 20.74 -6.53
C SER A 188 17.42 19.82 -7.40
N ARG A 189 16.79 18.89 -8.16
CA ARG A 189 17.45 17.82 -8.92
C ARG A 189 18.39 16.96 -8.05
N LEU A 190 18.03 16.78 -6.78
CA LEU A 190 18.73 15.90 -5.85
C LEU A 190 18.67 14.46 -6.36
N THR A 191 19.80 13.77 -6.42
CA THR A 191 19.83 12.36 -6.84
C THR A 191 19.76 11.47 -5.62
N VAL A 192 18.78 10.56 -5.55
CA VAL A 192 18.51 9.79 -4.34
C VAL A 192 18.65 8.28 -4.59
N ILE A 193 19.34 7.59 -3.68
CA ILE A 193 19.31 6.13 -3.61
C ILE A 193 18.83 5.73 -2.22
N GLY A 194 17.67 5.09 -2.12
CA GLY A 194 17.11 4.63 -0.85
C GLY A 194 17.00 3.12 -0.74
N VAL A 195 17.35 2.57 0.41
CA VAL A 195 17.08 1.17 0.75
C VAL A 195 15.71 1.08 1.41
N PHE A 196 14.84 0.19 0.92
CA PHE A 196 13.49 0.02 1.44
C PHE A 196 13.20 -1.44 1.82
N HIS A 197 12.45 -1.62 2.91
CA HIS A 197 11.86 -2.91 3.27
C HIS A 197 10.47 -3.10 2.68
N ASP A 198 9.68 -2.03 2.65
CA ASP A 198 8.33 -2.04 2.13
C ASP A 198 8.36 -1.81 0.62
N VAL A 199 8.00 -2.86 -0.12
CA VAL A 199 7.92 -2.88 -1.59
C VAL A 199 6.85 -1.92 -2.12
N ASN A 200 5.77 -1.71 -1.37
CA ASN A 200 4.67 -0.83 -1.75
C ASN A 200 5.06 0.64 -1.60
N ILE A 201 5.76 0.99 -0.52
CA ILE A 201 6.33 2.33 -0.34
C ILE A 201 7.34 2.63 -1.46
N ALA A 202 8.28 1.71 -1.70
CA ALA A 202 9.27 1.89 -2.77
C ALA A 202 8.60 2.05 -4.15
N SER A 203 7.56 1.26 -4.42
CA SER A 203 6.74 1.36 -5.63
C SER A 203 6.16 2.76 -5.83
N LEU A 204 5.71 3.43 -4.77
CA LEU A 204 5.04 4.73 -4.85
C LEU A 204 6.00 5.91 -5.04
N TYR A 205 7.19 5.86 -4.43
CA TYR A 205 8.09 7.01 -4.34
C TYR A 205 9.30 6.95 -5.27
N CYS A 206 9.74 5.77 -5.69
CA CYS A 206 10.93 5.60 -6.51
C CYS A 206 10.58 5.60 -8.00
N ASP A 207 11.41 6.26 -8.80
CA ASP A 207 11.29 6.23 -10.27
C ASP A 207 11.66 4.84 -10.81
N ARG A 208 12.69 4.23 -10.22
CA ARG A 208 13.18 2.90 -10.57
C ARG A 208 13.50 2.11 -9.30
N LEU A 209 13.47 0.79 -9.43
CA LEU A 209 13.79 -0.16 -8.37
C LEU A 209 14.91 -1.08 -8.83
N LEU A 210 15.89 -1.30 -7.96
CA LEU A 210 16.91 -2.33 -8.04
C LEU A 210 16.54 -3.46 -7.07
N LEU A 211 16.17 -4.63 -7.59
CA LEU A 211 15.95 -5.81 -6.78
C LEU A 211 17.27 -6.56 -6.59
N LEU A 212 17.74 -6.63 -5.35
CA LEU A 212 18.98 -7.29 -4.97
C LEU A 212 18.68 -8.64 -4.31
N HIS A 213 19.30 -9.71 -4.81
CA HIS A 213 19.16 -11.06 -4.27
C HIS A 213 20.53 -11.74 -4.22
N GLU A 214 20.91 -12.27 -3.04
CA GLU A 214 22.21 -12.93 -2.82
C GLU A 214 23.43 -12.15 -3.33
N GLY A 215 23.44 -10.82 -3.16
CA GLY A 215 24.54 -9.97 -3.59
C GLY A 215 24.57 -9.62 -5.08
N LYS A 216 23.57 -10.02 -5.86
CA LYS A 216 23.46 -9.76 -7.30
C LYS A 216 22.25 -8.90 -7.61
N ALA A 217 22.39 -8.07 -8.66
CA ALA A 217 21.27 -7.33 -9.24
C ALA A 217 20.40 -8.29 -10.04
N GLU A 218 19.22 -8.60 -9.52
CA GLU A 218 18.25 -9.51 -10.16
C GLU A 218 17.46 -8.79 -11.24
N MET A 219 17.05 -7.55 -10.98
CA MET A 219 16.32 -6.72 -11.93
C MET A 219 16.50 -5.25 -11.58
N LEU A 220 16.57 -4.40 -12.60
CA LEU A 220 16.57 -2.95 -12.49
C LEU A 220 15.58 -2.38 -13.50
N GLY A 221 14.62 -1.57 -13.04
CA GLY A 221 13.63 -0.98 -13.93
C GLY A 221 12.56 -0.20 -13.18
N GLU A 222 11.54 0.24 -13.89
CA GLU A 222 10.36 0.86 -13.27
C GLU A 222 9.62 -0.13 -12.36
N PRO A 223 8.86 0.36 -11.35
CA PRO A 223 8.20 -0.51 -10.37
C PRO A 223 7.39 -1.66 -10.97
N HIS A 224 6.63 -1.44 -12.05
CA HIS A 224 5.81 -2.48 -12.68
C HIS A 224 6.61 -3.58 -13.39
N HIS A 225 7.85 -3.30 -13.82
CA HIS A 225 8.75 -4.30 -14.40
C HIS A 225 9.45 -5.14 -13.33
N VAL A 226 9.68 -4.55 -12.15
CA VAL A 226 10.41 -5.18 -11.05
C VAL A 226 9.48 -5.98 -10.14
N LEU A 227 8.30 -5.44 -9.83
CA LEU A 227 7.36 -5.98 -8.85
C LEU A 227 6.34 -6.96 -9.47
N THR A 228 6.82 -7.92 -10.24
CA THR A 228 6.00 -9.01 -10.79
C THR A 228 5.84 -10.13 -9.76
N THR A 229 4.66 -10.75 -9.67
CA THR A 229 4.37 -11.86 -8.73
C THR A 229 5.41 -12.98 -8.77
N GLU A 230 5.75 -13.48 -9.96
CA GLU A 230 6.73 -14.56 -10.11
C GLU A 230 8.08 -14.20 -9.47
N ARG A 231 8.60 -13.00 -9.78
CA ARG A 231 9.89 -12.53 -9.28
C ARG A 231 9.87 -12.30 -7.78
N ILE A 232 8.83 -11.66 -7.26
CA ILE A 232 8.72 -11.37 -5.83
C ILE A 232 8.57 -12.66 -5.04
N ASN A 233 7.74 -13.60 -5.51
CA ASN A 233 7.57 -14.88 -4.84
C ASN A 233 8.88 -15.66 -4.76
N ARG A 234 9.68 -15.65 -5.84
CA ARG A 234 10.99 -16.32 -5.87
C ARG A 234 12.03 -15.62 -4.99
N VAL A 235 12.08 -14.29 -4.97
CA VAL A 235 13.14 -13.52 -4.27
C VAL A 235 12.85 -13.38 -2.77
N TYR A 236 11.57 -13.29 -2.38
CA TYR A 236 11.16 -13.13 -0.98
C TYR A 236 10.60 -14.42 -0.37
N GLU A 237 10.55 -15.52 -1.13
CA GLU A 237 10.05 -16.84 -0.69
C GLU A 237 8.65 -16.76 -0.05
N THR A 238 7.78 -15.94 -0.63
CA THR A 238 6.44 -15.65 -0.10
C THR A 238 5.42 -15.64 -1.23
N VAL A 239 4.12 -15.75 -0.93
CA VAL A 239 3.05 -15.64 -1.93
C VAL A 239 2.43 -14.25 -1.81
N VAL A 240 2.44 -13.51 -2.92
CA VAL A 240 1.78 -12.20 -3.00
C VAL A 240 0.75 -12.15 -4.12
N THR A 241 -0.35 -11.45 -3.87
CA THR A 241 -1.31 -11.04 -4.90
C THR A 241 -0.97 -9.62 -5.36
N PRO A 242 -0.80 -9.37 -6.67
CA PRO A 242 -0.61 -8.03 -7.20
C PRO A 242 -1.95 -7.28 -7.27
N LEU A 243 -1.93 -6.03 -6.88
CA LEU A 243 -3.01 -5.06 -6.99
C LEU A 243 -2.49 -3.82 -7.73
N GLN A 244 -3.41 -3.04 -8.28
CA GLN A 244 -3.08 -1.72 -8.83
C GLN A 244 -3.44 -0.66 -7.80
N HIS A 245 -2.57 0.33 -7.62
CA HIS A 245 -2.92 1.46 -6.77
C HIS A 245 -4.09 2.25 -7.41
N PRO A 246 -5.16 2.60 -6.66
CA PRO A 246 -6.38 3.15 -7.25
C PRO A 246 -6.19 4.54 -7.87
N LEU A 247 -5.21 5.31 -7.39
CA LEU A 247 -4.95 6.70 -7.83
C LEU A 247 -3.61 6.87 -8.57
N ARG A 248 -2.82 5.80 -8.74
CA ARG A 248 -1.45 5.88 -9.26
C ARG A 248 -1.15 4.67 -10.13
N PRO A 249 -0.33 4.79 -11.19
CA PRO A 249 0.00 3.67 -12.09
C PRO A 249 1.03 2.69 -11.47
N ASN A 250 1.08 2.60 -10.14
CA ASN A 250 2.09 1.88 -9.39
C ASN A 250 1.49 0.54 -8.90
N PRO A 251 2.20 -0.59 -9.06
CA PRO A 251 1.75 -1.86 -8.51
C PRO A 251 1.81 -1.82 -6.98
N GLN A 252 0.93 -2.60 -6.36
CA GLN A 252 0.88 -2.89 -4.94
C GLN A 252 0.87 -4.41 -4.76
N LEU A 253 1.50 -4.90 -3.70
CA LEU A 253 1.59 -6.32 -3.40
C LEU A 253 0.94 -6.57 -2.05
N MET A 254 0.00 -7.52 -2.02
CA MET A 254 -0.66 -7.97 -0.80
C MET A 254 -0.15 -9.36 -0.43
N ILE A 255 0.29 -9.53 0.81
CA ILE A 255 0.76 -10.82 1.32
C ILE A 255 -0.43 -11.75 1.51
N GLU A 256 -0.31 -12.99 1.04
CA GLU A 256 -1.31 -14.02 1.29
C GLU A 256 -0.95 -14.80 2.56
N PRO A 257 -1.77 -14.73 3.63
CA PRO A 257 -1.58 -15.58 4.78
C PRO A 257 -1.85 -17.05 4.40
N ALA A 258 -1.17 -17.97 5.08
CA ALA A 258 -1.45 -19.40 4.91
C ALA A 258 -2.94 -19.68 5.19
N ALA A 259 -3.60 -20.41 4.28
CA ALA A 259 -5.02 -20.71 4.41
C ALA A 259 -5.27 -21.48 5.73
N THR A 260 -6.10 -20.91 6.60
CA THR A 260 -6.66 -21.66 7.73
C THR A 260 -7.71 -22.61 7.16
N SER A 261 -7.51 -23.91 7.36
CA SER A 261 -8.32 -24.99 6.79
C SER A 261 -9.72 -25.10 7.40
N ASP A 262 -10.30 -24.02 7.92
CA ASP A 262 -11.55 -24.08 8.66
C ASP A 262 -12.72 -24.07 7.68
N ARG A 263 -13.02 -25.27 7.16
CA ARG A 263 -14.21 -25.58 6.38
C ARG A 263 -15.44 -25.58 7.28
N SER A 264 -15.76 -24.42 7.87
CA SER A 264 -17.03 -24.27 8.55
C SER A 264 -18.14 -24.31 7.51
N CYS A 265 -19.02 -25.32 7.61
CA CYS A 265 -20.20 -25.41 6.77
C CYS A 265 -21.08 -24.18 7.04
N VAL A 266 -21.11 -23.26 6.08
CA VAL A 266 -21.92 -22.04 6.17
C VAL A 266 -23.37 -22.42 5.90
N LYS A 267 -24.21 -22.39 6.94
CA LYS A 267 -25.66 -22.57 6.82
C LYS A 267 -26.31 -21.23 6.50
N LEU A 268 -26.42 -20.88 5.22
CA LEU A 268 -26.99 -19.60 4.79
C LEU A 268 -28.44 -19.41 5.27
N ALA A 269 -29.25 -20.47 5.29
CA ALA A 269 -30.65 -20.42 5.68
C ALA A 269 -30.90 -19.89 7.11
N GLU A 270 -29.94 -20.10 8.03
CA GLU A 270 -30.06 -19.67 9.43
C GLU A 270 -29.70 -18.18 9.63
N GLY A 271 -29.15 -17.52 8.60
CA GLY A 271 -28.69 -16.13 8.70
C GLY A 271 -29.78 -15.07 8.55
N TRP A 272 -30.98 -15.45 8.10
CA TRP A 272 -32.05 -14.51 7.76
C TRP A 272 -33.00 -14.18 8.93
N LYS A 273 -33.40 -12.92 9.04
CA LYS A 273 -34.47 -12.43 9.94
C LYS A 273 -35.31 -11.34 9.30
N THR A 274 -36.64 -11.47 9.35
CA THR A 274 -37.59 -10.39 9.01
C THR A 274 -38.02 -9.62 10.24
N HIS A 275 -38.20 -8.30 10.11
CA HIS A 275 -38.70 -7.40 11.15
C HIS A 275 -40.09 -6.83 10.78
N GLY A 276 -40.99 -7.71 10.32
CA GLY A 276 -42.33 -7.31 9.86
C GLY A 276 -42.27 -6.28 8.72
N SER A 277 -42.95 -5.14 8.89
CA SER A 277 -42.92 -4.01 7.94
C SER A 277 -41.73 -3.07 8.12
N HIS A 278 -40.77 -3.38 8.99
CA HIS A 278 -39.61 -2.51 9.21
C HIS A 278 -38.43 -2.90 8.32
N GLY A 279 -38.45 -4.11 7.73
CA GLY A 279 -37.42 -4.59 6.81
C GLY A 279 -36.90 -5.98 7.17
N MET A 280 -35.66 -6.26 6.79
CA MET A 280 -35.00 -7.53 7.02
C MET A 280 -33.51 -7.35 7.34
N THR A 281 -32.94 -8.40 7.93
CA THR A 281 -31.50 -8.55 8.06
C THR A 281 -31.06 -9.96 7.69
N PHE A 282 -29.85 -10.05 7.14
CA PHE A 282 -29.10 -11.28 6.95
C PHE A 282 -27.80 -11.17 7.73
N SER A 283 -27.48 -12.12 8.60
CA SER A 283 -26.27 -12.10 9.42
C SER A 283 -25.71 -13.51 9.60
N ILE A 284 -24.41 -13.67 9.39
CA ILE A 284 -23.74 -14.96 9.59
C ILE A 284 -22.38 -14.75 10.27
N LYS A 285 -21.85 -15.82 10.90
CA LYS A 285 -20.61 -15.73 11.69
C LYS A 285 -19.38 -15.42 10.84
N GLN A 286 -19.33 -15.91 9.61
CA GLN A 286 -18.24 -15.67 8.68
C GLN A 286 -18.46 -14.37 7.90
N PRO A 287 -17.41 -13.57 7.62
CA PRO A 287 -17.54 -12.42 6.73
C PRO A 287 -17.86 -12.88 5.30
N LEU A 288 -18.78 -12.16 4.66
CA LEU A 288 -19.15 -12.35 3.25
C LEU A 288 -18.44 -11.31 2.39
N ARG A 289 -17.97 -11.74 1.21
CA ARG A 289 -17.51 -10.85 0.15
C ARG A 289 -18.72 -10.33 -0.61
N ILE A 290 -19.00 -9.04 -0.51
CA ILE A 290 -20.21 -8.42 -1.07
C ILE A 290 -19.86 -7.47 -2.21
N LEU A 291 -20.55 -7.59 -3.33
CA LEU A 291 -20.60 -6.60 -4.40
C LEU A 291 -21.98 -5.93 -4.39
N SER A 292 -22.01 -4.62 -4.21
CA SER A 292 -23.24 -3.80 -4.17
C SER A 292 -23.26 -2.81 -5.35
N SER A 293 -24.41 -2.67 -5.99
CA SER A 293 -24.64 -1.68 -7.07
C SER A 293 -25.21 -0.34 -6.57
N HIS A 294 -25.31 -0.13 -5.26
CA HIS A 294 -25.94 1.07 -4.68
C HIS A 294 -25.15 2.34 -5.01
N GLU A 295 -25.82 3.47 -5.26
CA GLU A 295 -25.13 4.72 -5.64
C GLU A 295 -24.16 5.23 -4.57
N LYS A 296 -24.56 5.21 -3.29
CA LYS A 296 -23.71 5.67 -2.17
C LYS A 296 -22.79 4.60 -1.60
N ASN A 297 -23.21 3.34 -1.67
CA ASN A 297 -22.55 2.19 -1.04
C ASN A 297 -22.22 1.13 -2.11
N GLY A 298 -21.72 1.60 -3.24
CA GLY A 298 -21.39 0.78 -4.40
C GLY A 298 -19.98 0.19 -4.27
N GLY A 299 -19.78 -0.98 -4.85
CA GLY A 299 -18.50 -1.67 -4.87
C GLY A 299 -18.43 -2.83 -3.89
N PHE A 300 -17.23 -3.07 -3.39
CA PHE A 300 -16.80 -4.34 -2.87
C PHE A 300 -16.51 -4.27 -1.37
N PHE A 301 -17.20 -5.07 -0.56
CA PHE A 301 -17.14 -5.01 0.90
C PHE A 301 -16.91 -6.38 1.52
N TRP A 302 -16.46 -6.39 2.77
CA TRP A 302 -16.46 -7.56 3.65
C TRP A 302 -17.35 -7.27 4.85
N LYS A 303 -18.54 -7.88 4.90
CA LYS A 303 -19.48 -7.69 6.01
C LYS A 303 -20.06 -9.03 6.45
N ARG A 304 -20.36 -9.15 7.74
CA ARG A 304 -21.06 -10.32 8.32
C ARG A 304 -22.57 -10.17 8.24
N SER A 305 -23.02 -8.92 8.20
CA SER A 305 -24.42 -8.56 8.27
C SER A 305 -24.79 -7.62 7.13
N LEU A 306 -25.96 -7.86 6.56
CA LEU A 306 -26.60 -7.12 5.50
C LEU A 306 -28.02 -6.79 5.98
N GLY A 307 -28.54 -5.63 5.62
CA GLY A 307 -29.91 -5.28 5.99
C GLY A 307 -30.52 -4.29 5.02
N THR A 308 -31.83 -4.27 5.01
CA THR A 308 -32.58 -3.25 4.29
C THR A 308 -33.91 -3.03 4.97
N GLY A 309 -34.33 -1.77 5.10
CA GLY A 309 -35.51 -1.41 5.86
C GLY A 309 -35.55 0.06 6.24
N THR A 310 -36.42 0.37 7.20
CA THR A 310 -36.66 1.75 7.67
C THR A 310 -35.50 2.27 8.52
N GLU A 311 -35.38 3.60 8.61
CA GLU A 311 -34.43 4.28 9.51
C GLU A 311 -34.59 3.81 10.96
N ALA A 312 -35.84 3.61 11.43
CA ALA A 312 -36.11 3.07 12.76
C ALA A 312 -35.53 1.65 12.96
N LEU A 313 -35.56 0.79 11.94
CA LEU A 313 -34.88 -0.51 12.03
C LEU A 313 -33.37 -0.34 12.09
N HIS A 314 -32.81 0.61 11.31
CA HIS A 314 -31.37 0.90 11.34
C HIS A 314 -30.92 1.33 12.74
N GLU A 315 -31.66 2.25 13.38
CA GLU A 315 -31.36 2.73 14.74
C GLU A 315 -31.52 1.65 15.82
N MET A 316 -32.44 0.70 15.63
CA MET A 316 -32.64 -0.43 16.56
C MET A 316 -31.56 -1.50 16.48
N LEU A 317 -30.81 -1.56 15.39
CA LEU A 317 -29.74 -2.54 15.20
C LEU A 317 -28.48 -2.04 15.92
N ASP A 318 -28.12 -2.68 17.04
CA ASP A 318 -26.88 -2.41 17.79
C ASP A 318 -25.67 -2.71 16.87
N ASP A 319 -25.11 -1.68 16.24
CA ASP A 319 -24.19 -1.73 15.10
C ASP A 319 -22.76 -2.18 15.46
N ARG A 320 -22.64 -3.20 16.32
CA ARG A 320 -21.33 -3.66 16.80
C ARG A 320 -20.48 -4.38 15.74
N GLU A 321 -21.05 -4.71 14.57
CA GLU A 321 -20.34 -5.39 13.46
C GLU A 321 -20.48 -4.70 12.09
N GLY A 322 -20.99 -3.47 12.03
CA GLY A 322 -21.03 -2.64 10.83
C GLY A 322 -21.90 -3.25 9.72
N ILE A 323 -23.21 -3.33 9.90
CA ILE A 323 -24.13 -3.85 8.89
C ILE A 323 -24.04 -3.03 7.58
N LEU A 324 -24.03 -3.67 6.40
CA LEU A 324 -24.36 -2.95 5.17
C LEU A 324 -25.87 -2.80 5.13
N PHE A 325 -26.36 -1.70 5.71
CA PHE A 325 -27.77 -1.38 5.74
C PHE A 325 -28.12 -0.43 4.59
N LEU A 326 -29.18 -0.76 3.88
CA LEU A 326 -29.74 0.08 2.84
C LEU A 326 -31.06 0.64 3.36
N GLU A 327 -31.00 1.88 3.81
CA GLU A 327 -32.15 2.66 4.28
C GLU A 327 -33.17 2.85 3.17
N GLN A 328 -34.43 2.82 3.56
CA GLN A 328 -35.57 2.95 2.67
C GLN A 328 -36.50 4.05 3.15
N SER A 329 -36.98 4.87 2.22
CA SER A 329 -38.08 5.82 2.44
C SER A 329 -39.42 5.18 2.06
N GLY A 330 -40.38 5.12 2.99
CA GLY A 330 -41.75 4.63 2.74
C GLY A 330 -42.14 3.35 3.49
N GLU A 331 -43.39 2.89 3.34
CA GLU A 331 -43.89 1.62 3.92
C GLU A 331 -43.66 0.44 2.94
N PRO A 332 -43.18 -0.73 3.39
CA PRO A 332 -42.83 -1.81 2.47
C PRO A 332 -44.04 -2.64 2.05
N LYS A 333 -44.12 -3.00 0.77
CA LYS A 333 -45.15 -3.93 0.26
C LYS A 333 -44.55 -4.90 -0.75
N GLU A 334 -44.35 -6.12 -0.25
CA GLU A 334 -44.03 -7.38 -0.95
C GLU A 334 -42.58 -7.83 -0.95
N TYR A 335 -42.39 -8.96 -0.26
CA TYR A 335 -41.13 -9.68 -0.15
C TYR A 335 -41.30 -11.08 -0.77
N ALA A 336 -40.28 -11.52 -1.47
CA ALA A 336 -40.15 -12.91 -1.89
C ALA A 336 -38.73 -13.39 -1.62
N ALA A 337 -38.62 -14.56 -1.02
CA ALA A 337 -37.38 -15.29 -0.88
C ALA A 337 -37.56 -16.62 -1.59
N GLN A 338 -36.57 -17.02 -2.38
CA GLN A 338 -36.53 -18.36 -2.93
C GLN A 338 -35.40 -19.14 -2.25
N ASP A 339 -35.80 -20.03 -1.35
CA ASP A 339 -34.94 -21.00 -0.69
C ASP A 339 -35.35 -22.40 -1.16
N ASP A 340 -34.38 -23.20 -1.60
CA ASP A 340 -34.65 -24.56 -2.10
C ASP A 340 -33.38 -25.43 -2.08
N GLU A 341 -32.19 -24.85 -1.92
CA GLU A 341 -30.90 -25.59 -1.86
C GLU A 341 -29.92 -24.86 -0.92
N GLU A 342 -29.15 -25.61 -0.14
CA GLU A 342 -28.20 -25.11 0.90
C GLU A 342 -27.15 -24.08 0.42
N ASP A 343 -27.03 -23.87 -0.90
CA ASP A 343 -25.88 -23.19 -1.51
C ASP A 343 -26.18 -21.81 -2.13
N VAL A 344 -27.45 -21.51 -2.45
CA VAL A 344 -27.86 -20.23 -3.08
C VAL A 344 -29.17 -19.70 -2.51
N LEU A 345 -29.10 -18.55 -1.87
CA LEU A 345 -30.25 -17.79 -1.36
C LEU A 345 -30.49 -16.57 -2.25
N LEU A 346 -31.72 -16.41 -2.75
CA LEU A 346 -32.11 -15.25 -3.53
C LEU A 346 -33.29 -14.56 -2.86
N TYR A 347 -33.15 -13.25 -2.69
CA TYR A 347 -34.13 -12.40 -2.07
C TYR A 347 -34.48 -11.24 -3.01
N GLY A 348 -35.75 -10.92 -3.10
CA GLY A 348 -36.21 -9.77 -3.88
C GLY A 348 -37.31 -9.02 -3.17
N MET A 349 -37.29 -7.71 -3.41
CA MET A 349 -38.23 -6.77 -2.85
C MET A 349 -38.63 -5.77 -3.93
N HIS A 350 -39.92 -5.47 -3.98
CA HIS A 350 -40.47 -4.44 -4.85
C HIS A 350 -41.01 -3.30 -4.00
N GLN A 351 -40.60 -2.06 -4.27
CA GLN A 351 -41.01 -0.88 -3.51
C GLN A 351 -41.14 0.33 -4.44
N GLU A 352 -42.24 1.07 -4.34
CA GLU A 352 -42.51 2.30 -5.13
C GLU A 352 -42.32 2.17 -6.66
N GLY A 353 -42.41 0.94 -7.18
CA GLY A 353 -42.18 0.68 -8.60
C GLY A 353 -40.72 0.42 -8.97
N GLU A 354 -39.86 0.14 -7.98
CA GLU A 354 -38.47 -0.28 -8.16
C GLU A 354 -38.20 -1.64 -7.51
N LEU A 355 -37.16 -2.32 -7.98
CA LEU A 355 -36.77 -3.66 -7.54
C LEU A 355 -35.41 -3.63 -6.83
N SER A 356 -35.34 -4.25 -5.66
CA SER A 356 -34.09 -4.58 -4.97
C SER A 356 -33.90 -6.09 -4.93
N VAL A 357 -32.74 -6.59 -5.36
CA VAL A 357 -32.44 -8.03 -5.41
C VAL A 357 -31.13 -8.32 -4.69
N TRP A 358 -31.13 -9.41 -3.93
CA TRP A 358 -29.99 -9.86 -3.15
C TRP A 358 -29.74 -11.33 -3.43
N LEU A 359 -28.53 -11.64 -3.89
CA LEU A 359 -28.05 -12.99 -4.13
C LEU A 359 -26.98 -13.32 -3.11
N VAL A 360 -27.20 -14.32 -2.27
CA VAL A 360 -26.21 -14.84 -1.33
C VAL A 360 -25.79 -16.24 -1.75
N LEU A 361 -24.48 -16.41 -1.94
CA LEU A 361 -23.84 -17.62 -2.42
C LEU A 361 -22.96 -18.21 -1.31
N LYS A 362 -23.01 -19.53 -1.16
CA LYS A 362 -22.13 -20.26 -0.24
C LYS A 362 -20.73 -20.44 -0.83
N GLU A 363 -20.64 -20.48 -2.14
CA GLU A 363 -19.39 -20.59 -2.88
C GLU A 363 -18.71 -19.23 -3.02
N SER A 364 -17.37 -19.21 -3.00
CA SER A 364 -16.63 -17.98 -3.24
C SER A 364 -16.64 -17.61 -4.72
N LEU A 365 -16.79 -16.31 -4.98
CA LEU A 365 -16.57 -15.74 -6.31
C LEU A 365 -15.34 -14.83 -6.27
N SER A 366 -14.54 -14.86 -7.33
CA SER A 366 -13.58 -13.79 -7.58
C SER A 366 -14.31 -12.46 -7.81
N ASP A 367 -13.62 -11.34 -7.63
CA ASP A 367 -14.20 -10.02 -7.90
C ASP A 367 -14.65 -9.90 -9.37
N GLY A 368 -13.83 -10.39 -10.32
CA GLY A 368 -14.21 -10.42 -11.75
C GLY A 368 -15.46 -11.26 -12.02
N ALA A 369 -15.55 -12.45 -11.41
CA ALA A 369 -16.74 -13.30 -11.51
C ALA A 369 -17.99 -12.65 -10.90
N SER A 370 -17.84 -11.95 -9.78
CA SER A 370 -18.93 -11.22 -9.13
C SER A 370 -19.46 -10.10 -10.03
N VAL A 371 -18.58 -9.34 -10.67
CA VAL A 371 -18.98 -8.28 -11.63
C VAL A 371 -19.68 -8.88 -12.86
N GLN A 372 -19.17 -9.98 -13.41
CA GLN A 372 -19.79 -10.66 -14.54
C GLN A 372 -21.21 -11.15 -14.18
N MET A 373 -21.36 -11.78 -13.01
CA MET A 373 -22.66 -12.25 -12.51
C MET A 373 -23.63 -11.09 -12.27
N MET A 374 -23.15 -9.97 -11.70
CA MET A 374 -23.93 -8.74 -11.51
C MET A 374 -24.51 -8.25 -12.84
N GLY A 375 -23.68 -8.13 -13.89
CA GLY A 375 -24.13 -7.71 -15.21
C GLY A 375 -25.17 -8.67 -15.83
N GLN A 376 -24.98 -9.98 -15.66
CA GLN A 376 -25.94 -10.97 -16.13
C GLN A 376 -27.30 -10.88 -15.41
N LEU A 377 -27.28 -10.72 -14.08
CA LEU A 377 -28.50 -10.55 -13.29
C LEU A 377 -29.27 -9.29 -13.71
N MET A 378 -28.57 -8.17 -13.88
CA MET A 378 -29.18 -6.93 -14.37
C MET A 378 -29.86 -7.15 -15.73
N HIS A 379 -29.19 -7.86 -16.65
CA HIS A 379 -29.74 -8.17 -17.96
C HIS A 379 -30.98 -9.08 -17.89
N ILE A 380 -30.95 -10.14 -17.06
CA ILE A 380 -32.10 -11.04 -16.87
C ILE A 380 -33.30 -10.27 -16.29
N ILE A 381 -33.08 -9.46 -15.25
CA ILE A 381 -34.15 -8.68 -14.64
C ILE A 381 -34.77 -7.72 -15.66
N GLN A 382 -33.97 -7.00 -16.45
CA GLN A 382 -34.47 -6.10 -17.49
C GLN A 382 -35.26 -6.80 -18.61
N GLN A 383 -34.96 -8.07 -18.90
CA GLN A 383 -35.72 -8.85 -19.89
C GLN A 383 -37.07 -9.35 -19.36
N GLU A 384 -37.13 -9.70 -18.08
CA GLU A 384 -38.29 -10.34 -17.47
C GLU A 384 -39.25 -9.34 -16.79
N THR A 385 -38.79 -8.11 -16.50
CA THR A 385 -39.60 -7.06 -15.89
C THR A 385 -39.29 -5.66 -16.44
N SER A 386 -40.31 -4.80 -16.49
CA SER A 386 -40.18 -3.38 -16.82
C SER A 386 -39.90 -2.49 -15.60
N VAL A 387 -39.71 -3.10 -14.42
CA VAL A 387 -39.47 -2.41 -13.16
C VAL A 387 -37.99 -2.00 -13.08
N PRO A 388 -37.65 -0.72 -12.86
CA PRO A 388 -36.27 -0.28 -12.65
C PRO A 388 -35.63 -0.98 -11.44
N ILE A 389 -34.33 -1.28 -11.56
CA ILE A 389 -33.55 -1.87 -10.47
C ILE A 389 -33.02 -0.72 -9.61
N HIS A 390 -33.48 -0.63 -8.38
CA HIS A 390 -32.94 0.29 -7.39
C HIS A 390 -31.59 -0.23 -6.84
N HIS A 391 -31.53 -1.53 -6.55
CA HIS A 391 -30.33 -2.13 -5.95
C HIS A 391 -30.16 -3.61 -6.30
N LEU A 392 -28.92 -4.01 -6.56
CA LEU A 392 -28.53 -5.40 -6.72
C LEU A 392 -27.29 -5.70 -5.86
N CYS A 393 -27.37 -6.76 -5.09
CA CYS A 393 -26.32 -7.21 -4.18
C CYS A 393 -25.94 -8.66 -4.46
N ILE A 394 -24.64 -8.95 -4.54
CA ILE A 394 -24.11 -10.32 -4.56
C ILE A 394 -23.21 -10.49 -3.35
N ALA A 395 -23.54 -11.40 -2.45
CA ALA A 395 -22.74 -11.78 -1.30
C ALA A 395 -22.23 -13.21 -1.48
N SER A 396 -20.96 -13.47 -1.23
CA SER A 396 -20.37 -14.82 -1.32
C SER A 396 -19.59 -15.17 -0.07
N ALA A 397 -19.72 -16.41 0.42
CA ALA A 397 -18.96 -16.89 1.55
C ALA A 397 -17.56 -17.36 1.11
N HIS A 398 -16.56 -17.17 1.99
CA HIS A 398 -15.19 -17.55 1.69
C HIS A 398 -14.97 -19.07 1.88
N ALA A 399 -15.45 -19.88 0.95
CA ALA A 399 -15.05 -21.27 0.80
C ALA A 399 -14.26 -21.40 -0.51
N GLN A 400 -13.07 -22.01 -0.48
CA GLN A 400 -12.12 -22.11 -1.61
C GLN A 400 -12.79 -22.20 -2.98
N GLN A 401 -12.21 -21.46 -3.92
CA GLN A 401 -12.57 -21.41 -5.34
C GLN A 401 -12.72 -22.84 -5.88
N LYS A 402 -13.96 -23.29 -6.12
CA LYS A 402 -14.20 -24.39 -7.05
C LYS A 402 -14.17 -23.78 -8.44
N GLU A 403 -13.57 -24.49 -9.40
CA GLU A 403 -13.62 -24.11 -10.81
C GLU A 403 -15.06 -23.77 -11.20
N HIS A 404 -15.17 -22.68 -11.96
CA HIS A 404 -16.42 -22.00 -12.28
C HIS A 404 -17.44 -22.98 -12.88
N ASP A 405 -18.45 -23.31 -12.09
CA ASP A 405 -19.44 -24.30 -12.47
C ASP A 405 -20.48 -23.61 -13.38
N ALA A 406 -20.50 -23.93 -14.67
CA ALA A 406 -21.54 -23.43 -15.59
C ALA A 406 -22.96 -23.74 -15.07
N LEU A 407 -23.07 -24.75 -14.20
CA LEU A 407 -24.27 -25.12 -13.47
C LEU A 407 -24.72 -24.05 -12.45
N LEU A 408 -23.82 -23.26 -11.86
CA LEU A 408 -24.20 -22.17 -10.94
C LEU A 408 -24.98 -21.07 -11.67
N HIS A 409 -24.50 -20.67 -12.85
CA HIS A 409 -25.14 -19.62 -13.67
C HIS A 409 -26.56 -19.99 -14.07
N GLU A 410 -26.77 -21.21 -14.55
CA GLU A 410 -28.09 -21.68 -14.95
C GLU A 410 -29.06 -21.78 -13.75
N ARG A 411 -28.55 -22.23 -12.59
CA ARG A 411 -29.31 -22.28 -11.34
C ARG A 411 -29.74 -20.89 -10.88
N VAL A 412 -28.81 -19.93 -10.81
CA VAL A 412 -29.11 -18.54 -10.42
C VAL A 412 -30.14 -17.93 -11.37
N ARG A 413 -29.98 -18.09 -12.69
CA ARG A 413 -30.94 -17.59 -13.68
C ARG A 413 -32.37 -18.13 -13.45
N LYS A 414 -32.52 -19.44 -13.28
CA LYS A 414 -33.83 -20.07 -13.04
C LYS A 414 -34.48 -19.56 -11.74
N LYS A 415 -33.67 -19.32 -10.69
CA LYS A 415 -34.16 -18.77 -9.42
C LYS A 415 -34.63 -17.31 -9.58
N VAL A 416 -33.86 -16.49 -10.27
CA VAL A 416 -34.24 -15.08 -10.52
C VAL A 416 -35.56 -14.99 -11.29
N GLN A 417 -35.75 -15.79 -12.33
CA GLN A 417 -37.00 -15.82 -13.08
C GLN A 417 -38.21 -16.20 -12.20
N ARG A 418 -38.08 -17.21 -11.34
CA ARG A 418 -39.15 -17.61 -10.40
C ARG A 418 -39.43 -16.55 -9.34
N LEU A 419 -38.39 -15.90 -8.82
CA LEU A 419 -38.52 -14.80 -7.88
C LEU A 419 -39.26 -13.63 -8.51
N LEU A 420 -38.86 -13.20 -9.71
CA LEU A 420 -39.52 -12.13 -10.46
C LEU A 420 -40.98 -12.48 -10.76
N HIS A 421 -41.27 -13.70 -11.19
CA HIS A 421 -42.66 -14.16 -11.33
C HIS A 421 -43.44 -14.05 -10.02
N THR A 422 -42.85 -14.38 -8.87
CA THR A 422 -43.53 -14.30 -7.57
C THR A 422 -43.79 -12.85 -7.14
N LEU A 423 -42.84 -11.94 -7.38
CA LEU A 423 -42.95 -10.52 -7.05
C LEU A 423 -43.86 -9.75 -8.04
N VAL A 424 -43.89 -10.16 -9.30
CA VAL A 424 -44.69 -9.50 -10.35
C VAL A 424 -46.10 -10.09 -10.44
N ALA A 425 -46.30 -11.39 -10.18
CA ALA A 425 -47.63 -12.01 -10.24
C ALA A 425 -48.56 -11.59 -9.09
N ARG A 426 -48.02 -11.18 -7.93
CA ARG A 426 -48.82 -10.58 -6.84
C ARG A 426 -49.44 -9.22 -7.20
N LYS A 427 -49.12 -8.68 -8.37
CA LYS A 427 -49.62 -7.42 -8.95
C LYS A 427 -50.87 -7.60 -9.85
N LYS A 428 -51.25 -8.83 -10.19
CA LYS A 428 -52.50 -9.16 -10.92
C LYS A 428 -53.51 -9.78 -9.99
#